data_AF-A0A8S1AV40-F1
#
_entry.id   AF-A0A8S1AV40-F1
#
_cell.length_a   1.000
_cell.length_b   1.000
_cell.length_c   1.000
_cell.angle_alpha   90.00
_cell.angle_beta   90.00
_cell.angle_gamma   90.00
#
_symmetry.space_group_name_H-M   'P 1'
#
loop_
_entity.id
_entity.type
_entity.pdbx_description
1 polymer ?
#
loop_
_entity_poly.entity_id
_entity_poly.type
_entity_poly.pdbx_seq_one_letter_code
_entity_poly.pdbx_strand_id
1 'polypeptide(L)'
;MMNQYMKELEQDPFDPDEFVERMVRRSMQESRLKDDQFDPEMIHDIFTQAIQDLKVLQERQERKCTRLEQAVQEEEKLYAAKLAEIMDQHTHCVGVFSALDERMSRCGGRALDVGEKLGAARAPRARAAAARDLLSHLSHFLSPGPVLIELFNDPNKLHEAADIIQKLHTIAQELPPDKFEVAKRR
;
A
#
# COMPACT_ATOMS: atom_id res chain seq x y z
N MET A 1 -37.63 37.14 28.75
CA MET A 1 -36.68 37.12 29.88
C MET A 1 -35.58 36.08 29.68
N MET A 2 -35.80 34.77 29.83
CA MET A 2 -34.71 33.76 29.81
C MET A 2 -33.82 33.72 28.55
N ASN A 3 -34.38 33.80 27.33
CA ASN A 3 -33.56 33.85 26.09
C ASN A 3 -32.72 35.14 25.97
N GLN A 4 -33.13 36.21 26.65
CA GLN A 4 -32.41 37.48 26.68
C GLN A 4 -31.22 37.39 27.65
N TYR A 5 -31.43 36.77 28.82
CA TYR A 5 -30.35 36.48 29.78
C TYR A 5 -29.26 35.62 29.15
N MET A 6 -29.63 34.59 28.39
CA MET A 6 -28.63 33.78 27.66
C MET A 6 -27.74 34.61 26.74
N LYS A 7 -28.32 35.51 25.92
CA LYS A 7 -27.54 36.36 25.00
C LYS A 7 -26.60 37.33 25.72
N GLU A 8 -26.94 37.75 26.93
CA GLU A 8 -26.12 38.66 27.73
C GLU A 8 -25.05 37.92 28.51
N LEU A 9 -25.36 36.71 28.99
CA LEU A 9 -24.40 35.80 29.63
C LEU A 9 -23.37 35.26 28.62
N GLU A 10 -23.71 35.20 27.33
CA GLU A 10 -22.82 34.80 26.24
C GLU A 10 -21.92 35.95 25.71
N GLN A 11 -21.98 37.14 26.30
CA GLN A 11 -21.07 38.23 25.94
C GLN A 11 -19.64 37.93 26.38
N ASP A 12 -18.68 38.28 25.53
CA ASP A 12 -17.25 38.11 25.81
C ASP A 12 -16.53 39.46 25.65
N PRO A 13 -16.02 40.07 26.75
CA PRO A 13 -16.05 39.58 28.13
C PRO A 13 -17.43 39.75 28.79
N PHE A 14 -17.80 38.82 29.67
CA PHE A 14 -19.00 38.93 30.49
C PHE A 14 -18.75 39.90 31.67
N ASP A 15 -19.58 40.93 31.78
CA ASP A 15 -19.58 41.88 32.90
C ASP A 15 -20.85 41.69 33.78
N PRO A 16 -20.72 41.20 35.02
CA PRO A 16 -21.85 40.97 35.90
C PRO A 16 -22.52 42.26 36.37
N ASP A 17 -21.77 43.37 36.52
CA ASP A 17 -22.30 44.64 37.00
C ASP A 17 -23.16 45.28 35.91
N GLU A 18 -22.67 45.25 34.66
CA GLU A 18 -23.41 45.73 33.50
C GLU A 18 -24.68 44.91 33.23
N PHE A 19 -24.61 43.58 33.42
CA PHE A 19 -25.78 42.69 33.31
C PHE A 19 -26.88 43.08 34.31
N VAL A 20 -26.52 43.28 35.58
CA VAL A 20 -27.48 43.67 36.62
C VAL A 20 -28.06 45.06 36.32
N GLU A 21 -27.24 46.01 35.89
CA GLU A 21 -27.71 47.35 35.53
C GLU A 21 -28.71 47.29 34.36
N ARG A 22 -28.41 46.55 33.29
CA ARG A 22 -29.31 46.36 32.14
C ARG A 22 -30.60 45.63 32.53
N MET A 23 -30.53 44.68 33.45
CA MET A 23 -31.69 43.96 33.98
C MET A 23 -32.64 44.89 34.76
N VAL A 24 -32.11 45.66 35.70
CA VAL A 24 -32.90 46.61 36.49
C VAL A 24 -33.45 47.73 35.60
N ARG A 25 -32.63 48.31 34.73
CA ARG A 25 -33.04 49.39 33.80
C ARG A 25 -34.21 48.96 32.91
N ARG A 26 -34.19 47.74 32.37
CA ARG A 26 -35.31 47.21 31.57
C ARG A 26 -36.57 47.01 32.39
N SER A 27 -36.44 46.42 33.57
CA SER A 27 -37.58 46.14 34.44
C SER A 27 -38.25 47.44 34.91
N MET A 28 -37.46 48.48 35.19
CA MET A 28 -37.96 49.84 35.49
C MET A 28 -38.65 50.48 34.27
N GLN A 29 -38.12 50.29 33.05
CA GLN A 29 -38.74 50.78 31.81
C GLN A 29 -40.09 50.10 31.50
N GLU A 30 -40.20 48.79 31.75
CA GLU A 30 -41.45 48.04 31.59
C GLU A 30 -42.53 48.47 32.59
N SER A 31 -42.13 48.96 33.76
CA SER A 31 -42.99 49.39 34.86
C SER A 31 -43.62 50.79 34.67
N ARG A 32 -43.21 51.55 33.65
CA ARG A 32 -43.68 52.94 33.36
C ARG A 32 -43.60 53.92 34.55
N LEU A 33 -42.75 53.65 35.53
CA LEU A 33 -42.49 54.59 36.63
C LEU A 33 -41.78 55.83 36.05
N LYS A 34 -42.16 57.01 36.52
CA LYS A 34 -41.41 58.25 36.23
C LYS A 34 -40.04 58.15 36.93
N ASP A 35 -39.01 58.74 36.32
CA ASP A 35 -37.58 58.68 36.73
C ASP A 35 -37.27 58.95 38.22
N ASP A 36 -38.23 59.49 39.00
CA ASP A 36 -38.05 59.89 40.41
C ASP A 36 -38.78 59.00 41.44
N GLN A 37 -39.48 57.94 41.04
CA GLN A 37 -40.23 57.08 41.98
C GLN A 37 -39.50 55.74 42.21
N PHE A 38 -38.57 55.74 43.15
CA PHE A 38 -37.87 54.54 43.61
C PHE A 38 -38.80 53.70 44.50
N ASP A 39 -39.17 52.51 44.03
CA ASP A 39 -39.93 51.51 44.80
C ASP A 39 -39.01 50.34 45.21
N PRO A 40 -38.57 50.29 46.48
CA PRO A 40 -37.71 49.23 46.99
C PRO A 40 -38.36 47.84 46.91
N GLU A 41 -39.68 47.74 47.07
CA GLU A 41 -40.38 46.45 47.08
C GLU A 41 -40.43 45.88 45.65
N MET A 42 -40.68 46.72 44.65
CA MET A 42 -40.67 46.31 43.25
C MET A 42 -39.29 45.81 42.81
N ILE A 43 -38.21 46.51 43.18
CA ILE A 43 -36.84 46.09 42.83
C ILE A 43 -36.49 44.78 43.52
N HIS A 44 -36.89 44.61 44.79
CA HIS A 44 -36.73 43.35 45.50
C HIS A 44 -37.42 42.19 44.78
N ASP A 45 -38.64 42.39 44.30
CA ASP A 45 -39.41 41.36 43.58
C ASP A 45 -38.79 41.04 42.22
N ILE A 46 -38.27 42.04 41.51
CA ILE A 46 -37.52 41.86 40.25
C ILE A 46 -36.28 41.01 40.49
N PHE A 47 -35.47 41.32 41.50
CA PHE A 47 -34.28 40.53 41.83
C PHE A 47 -34.66 39.10 42.25
N THR A 48 -35.71 38.94 43.05
CA THR A 48 -36.18 37.63 43.49
C THR A 48 -36.61 36.77 42.30
N GLN A 49 -37.37 37.34 41.37
CA GLN A 49 -37.79 36.65 40.15
C GLN A 49 -36.59 36.35 39.23
N ALA A 50 -35.68 37.30 39.04
CA ALA A 50 -34.50 37.09 38.22
C ALA A 50 -33.59 35.99 38.77
N ILE A 51 -33.41 35.91 40.08
CA ILE A 51 -32.67 34.83 40.74
C ILE A 51 -33.33 33.48 40.48
N GLN A 52 -34.67 33.39 40.56
CA GLN A 52 -35.40 32.16 40.25
C GLN A 52 -35.23 31.77 38.78
N ASP A 53 -35.37 32.72 37.86
CA ASP A 53 -35.19 32.49 36.43
C ASP A 53 -33.77 32.02 36.10
N LEU A 54 -32.75 32.64 36.71
CA LEU A 54 -31.35 32.26 36.55
C LEU A 54 -31.06 30.86 37.13
N LYS A 55 -31.66 30.48 38.26
CA LYS A 55 -31.55 29.12 38.80
C LYS A 55 -32.11 28.07 37.85
N VAL A 56 -33.30 28.33 37.28
CA VAL A 56 -33.90 27.44 36.28
C VAL A 56 -33.02 27.35 35.04
N LEU A 57 -32.44 28.47 34.61
CA LEU A 57 -31.53 28.51 33.47
C LEU A 57 -30.24 27.73 33.73
N GLN A 58 -29.66 27.87 34.92
CA GLN A 58 -28.50 27.11 35.37
C GLN A 58 -28.79 25.61 35.34
N GLU A 59 -29.88 25.15 35.96
CA GLU A 59 -30.24 23.73 35.96
C GLU A 59 -30.43 23.20 34.54
N ARG A 60 -31.05 23.99 33.65
CA ARG A 60 -31.23 23.62 32.25
C ARG A 60 -29.89 23.47 31.53
N GLN A 61 -28.96 24.39 31.78
CA GLN A 61 -27.64 24.38 31.16
C GLN A 61 -26.77 23.24 31.70
N GLU A 62 -26.80 22.98 33.00
CA GLU A 62 -26.12 21.83 33.62
C GLU A 62 -26.61 20.52 33.01
N ARG A 63 -27.94 20.32 32.90
CA ARG A 63 -28.51 19.14 32.24
C ARG A 63 -28.07 19.02 30.78
N LYS A 64 -27.92 20.13 30.06
CA LYS A 64 -27.43 20.14 28.68
C LYS A 64 -25.95 19.74 28.63
N CYS A 65 -25.11 20.29 29.51
CA CYS A 65 -23.70 19.93 29.62
C CYS A 65 -23.53 18.45 29.92
N THR A 66 -24.22 17.91 30.93
CA THR A 66 -24.14 16.48 31.27
C THR A 66 -24.53 15.57 30.11
N ARG A 67 -25.57 15.94 29.34
CA ARG A 67 -25.97 15.17 28.14
C ARG A 67 -24.92 15.23 27.04
N LEU A 68 -24.33 16.39 26.80
CA LEU A 68 -23.28 16.55 25.80
C LEU A 68 -22.01 15.80 26.20
N GLU A 69 -21.62 15.88 27.47
CA GLU A 69 -20.49 15.14 28.03
C GLU A 69 -20.68 13.62 27.90
N GLN A 70 -21.89 13.11 28.23
CA GLN A 70 -22.22 11.70 28.05
C GLN A 70 -22.16 11.27 26.57
N ALA A 71 -22.73 12.06 25.67
CA ALA A 71 -22.70 11.77 24.24
C ALA A 71 -21.27 11.75 23.68
N VAL A 72 -20.44 12.73 24.07
CA VAL A 72 -19.02 12.77 23.68
C VAL A 72 -18.28 11.55 24.24
N GLN A 73 -18.51 11.19 25.51
CA GLN A 73 -17.86 10.04 26.12
C GLN A 73 -18.24 8.71 25.46
N GLU A 74 -19.50 8.56 25.03
CA GLU A 74 -19.97 7.39 24.28
C GLU A 74 -19.32 7.33 22.89
N GLU A 75 -19.31 8.43 22.16
CA GLU A 75 -18.66 8.53 20.86
C GLU A 75 -17.15 8.25 20.97
N GLU A 76 -16.45 8.83 21.96
CA GLU A 76 -15.03 8.57 22.20
C GLU A 76 -14.74 7.09 22.41
N LYS A 77 -15.58 6.37 23.18
CA LYS A 77 -15.43 4.92 23.39
C LYS A 77 -15.62 4.14 22.09
N LEU A 78 -16.61 4.51 21.28
CA LEU A 78 -16.85 3.88 19.98
C LEU A 78 -15.69 4.12 19.01
N TYR A 79 -15.20 5.35 18.92
CA TYR A 79 -14.04 5.69 18.10
C TYR A 79 -12.78 4.97 18.56
N ALA A 80 -12.52 4.90 19.87
CA ALA A 80 -11.37 4.18 20.41
C ALA A 80 -11.43 2.68 20.08
N ALA A 81 -12.60 2.04 20.23
CA ALA A 81 -12.78 0.64 19.87
C ALA A 81 -12.55 0.40 18.37
N LYS A 82 -13.13 1.25 17.52
CA LYS A 82 -12.96 1.16 16.06
C LYS A 82 -11.51 1.39 15.63
N LEU A 83 -10.81 2.32 16.27
CA LEU A 83 -9.40 2.58 16.00
C LEU A 83 -8.55 1.36 16.37
N ALA A 84 -8.81 0.74 17.53
CA ALA A 84 -8.11 -0.47 17.95
C ALA A 84 -8.31 -1.62 16.96
N GLU A 85 -9.54 -1.82 16.47
CA GLU A 85 -9.84 -2.83 15.44
C GLU A 85 -9.07 -2.55 14.13
N ILE A 86 -9.07 -1.31 13.66
CA ILE A 86 -8.33 -0.92 12.45
C ILE A 86 -6.83 -1.14 12.62
N MET A 87 -6.27 -0.81 13.79
CA MET A 87 -4.84 -1.03 14.08
C MET A 87 -4.47 -2.51 14.10
N ASP A 88 -5.33 -3.36 14.63
CA ASP A 88 -5.12 -4.81 14.65
C ASP A 88 -5.17 -5.40 13.23
N GLN A 89 -6.18 -5.02 12.44
CA GLN A 89 -6.29 -5.41 11.03
C GLN A 89 -5.09 -4.93 10.20
N HIS A 90 -4.64 -3.68 10.42
CA HIS A 90 -3.45 -3.15 9.77
C HIS A 90 -2.21 -3.96 10.11
N THR A 91 -2.00 -4.28 11.38
CA THR A 91 -0.86 -5.09 11.84
C THR A 91 -0.89 -6.48 11.21
N HIS A 92 -2.08 -7.10 11.13
CA HIS A 92 -2.26 -8.37 10.45
C HIS A 92 -1.90 -8.29 8.97
N CYS A 93 -2.41 -7.28 8.25
CA CYS A 93 -2.09 -7.06 6.84
C CYS A 93 -0.58 -6.88 6.60
N VAL A 94 0.10 -6.09 7.43
CA VAL A 94 1.57 -5.93 7.35
C VAL A 94 2.29 -7.27 7.50
N GLY A 95 1.85 -8.13 8.43
CA GLY A 95 2.39 -9.47 8.60
C GLY A 95 2.20 -10.34 7.35
N VAL A 96 1.02 -10.31 6.73
CA VAL A 96 0.73 -11.05 5.50
C VAL A 96 1.60 -10.55 4.34
N PHE A 97 1.75 -9.23 4.18
CA PHE A 97 2.61 -8.65 3.15
C PHE A 97 4.08 -9.01 3.33
N SER A 98 4.59 -8.99 4.56
CA SER A 98 5.96 -9.42 4.87
C SER A 98 6.19 -10.90 4.51
N ALA A 99 5.24 -11.77 4.87
CA ALA A 99 5.33 -13.20 4.52
C ALA A 99 5.25 -13.43 2.99
N LEU A 100 4.44 -12.63 2.28
CA LEU A 100 4.37 -12.67 0.83
C LEU A 100 5.69 -12.24 0.19
N ASP A 101 6.28 -11.14 0.65
CA ASP A 101 7.55 -10.61 0.14
C ASP A 101 8.70 -11.60 0.33
N GLU A 102 8.75 -12.26 1.49
CA GLU A 102 9.73 -13.31 1.75
C GLU A 102 9.55 -14.51 0.80
N ARG A 103 8.30 -14.91 0.52
CA ARG A 103 8.00 -15.95 -0.47
C ARG A 103 8.38 -15.53 -1.88
N MET A 104 8.12 -14.28 -2.26
CA MET A 104 8.48 -13.74 -3.56
C MET A 104 10.00 -13.71 -3.74
N SER A 105 10.74 -13.29 -2.72
CA SER A 105 12.21 -13.28 -2.73
C SER A 105 12.78 -14.69 -2.87
N ARG A 106 12.25 -15.67 -2.14
CA ARG A 106 12.63 -17.09 -2.32
C ARG A 106 12.31 -17.61 -3.71
N CYS A 107 11.15 -17.25 -4.27
CA CYS A 107 10.77 -17.65 -5.63
C CYS A 107 11.71 -17.01 -6.66
N GLY A 108 12.03 -15.73 -6.52
CA GLY A 108 12.97 -15.01 -7.37
C GLY A 108 14.37 -15.62 -7.33
N GLY A 109 14.89 -15.91 -6.14
CA GLY A 109 16.18 -16.59 -5.98
C GLY A 109 16.22 -17.96 -6.65
N ARG A 110 15.18 -18.79 -6.46
CA ARG A 110 15.11 -20.09 -7.15
C ARG A 110 14.98 -19.95 -8.67
N ALA A 111 14.24 -18.95 -9.16
CA ALA A 111 14.12 -18.71 -10.59
C ALA A 111 15.47 -18.29 -11.19
N LEU A 112 16.24 -17.48 -10.48
CA LEU A 112 17.60 -17.11 -10.86
C LEU A 112 18.51 -18.34 -10.91
N ASP A 113 18.55 -19.16 -9.85
CA ASP A 113 19.35 -20.40 -9.82
C ASP A 113 19.04 -21.34 -10.98
N VAL A 114 17.75 -21.49 -11.32
CA VAL A 114 17.32 -22.31 -12.47
C VAL A 114 17.80 -21.68 -13.77
N GLY A 115 17.67 -20.35 -13.90
CA GLY A 115 18.19 -19.61 -15.06
C GLY A 115 19.69 -19.80 -15.25
N GLU A 116 20.47 -19.71 -14.18
CA GLU A 116 21.91 -19.94 -14.21
C GLU A 116 22.26 -21.38 -14.62
N LYS A 117 21.59 -22.39 -14.05
CA LYS A 117 21.79 -23.80 -14.42
C LYS A 117 21.44 -24.06 -15.88
N LEU A 118 20.36 -23.48 -16.39
CA LEU A 118 19.98 -23.59 -17.80
C LEU A 118 20.99 -22.89 -18.71
N GLY A 119 21.47 -21.71 -18.30
CA GLY A 119 22.54 -20.99 -19.00
C GLY A 119 23.83 -21.81 -19.08
N ALA A 120 24.27 -22.37 -17.96
CA ALA A 120 25.46 -23.20 -17.87
C ALA A 120 25.34 -24.49 -18.70
N ALA A 121 24.15 -25.11 -18.75
CA ALA A 121 23.91 -26.31 -19.54
C ALA A 121 23.82 -26.05 -21.07
N ARG A 122 23.57 -24.80 -21.50
CA ARG A 122 23.33 -24.47 -22.91
C ARG A 122 24.55 -24.72 -23.79
N ALA A 123 25.71 -24.20 -23.41
CA ALA A 123 26.95 -24.34 -24.18
C ALA A 123 27.41 -25.81 -24.35
N PRO A 124 27.54 -26.63 -23.30
CA PRO A 124 27.93 -28.04 -23.46
C PRO A 124 26.89 -28.84 -24.24
N ARG A 125 25.58 -28.55 -24.07
CA ARG A 125 24.52 -29.21 -24.85
C ARG A 125 24.59 -28.87 -26.33
N ALA A 126 24.81 -27.60 -26.68
CA ALA A 126 25.01 -27.17 -28.07
C ALA A 126 26.27 -27.81 -28.67
N ARG A 127 27.37 -27.87 -27.91
CA ARG A 127 28.60 -28.54 -28.32
C ARG A 127 28.39 -30.04 -28.57
N ALA A 128 27.69 -30.74 -27.68
CA ALA A 128 27.39 -32.16 -27.83
C ALA A 128 26.48 -32.43 -29.04
N ALA A 129 25.49 -31.57 -29.30
CA ALA A 129 24.65 -31.66 -30.50
C ALA A 129 25.48 -31.49 -31.78
N ALA A 130 26.31 -30.44 -31.85
CA ALA A 130 27.20 -30.21 -32.99
C ALA A 130 28.18 -31.38 -33.21
N ALA A 131 28.76 -31.93 -32.14
CA ALA A 131 29.64 -33.09 -32.21
C ALA A 131 28.91 -34.34 -32.73
N ARG A 132 27.68 -34.60 -32.25
CA ARG A 132 26.83 -35.70 -32.74
C ARG A 132 26.56 -35.56 -34.23
N ASP A 133 26.22 -34.36 -34.69
CA ASP A 133 25.89 -34.12 -36.09
C ASP A 133 27.13 -34.33 -36.99
N LEU A 134 28.31 -33.86 -36.55
CA LEU A 134 29.59 -34.14 -37.22
C LEU A 134 29.93 -35.65 -37.24
N LEU A 135 29.74 -36.37 -36.13
CA LEU A 135 29.95 -37.81 -36.06
C LEU A 135 29.01 -38.57 -37.00
N SER A 136 27.76 -38.13 -37.13
CA SER A 136 26.82 -38.68 -38.09
C SER A 136 27.35 -38.51 -39.51
N HIS A 137 27.77 -37.31 -39.92
CA HIS A 137 28.37 -37.10 -41.24
C HIS A 137 29.62 -37.94 -41.46
N LEU A 138 30.52 -38.03 -40.46
CA LEU A 138 31.70 -38.87 -40.52
C LEU A 138 31.34 -40.35 -40.75
N SER A 139 30.32 -40.87 -40.06
CA SER A 139 29.89 -42.26 -40.25
C SER A 139 29.41 -42.56 -41.68
N HIS A 140 28.79 -41.58 -42.35
CA HIS A 140 28.39 -41.70 -43.75
C HIS A 140 29.61 -41.66 -44.69
N PHE A 141 30.63 -40.83 -44.42
CA PHE A 141 31.89 -40.84 -45.18
C PHE A 141 32.68 -42.15 -45.03
N LEU A 142 32.62 -42.77 -43.85
CA LEU A 142 33.28 -44.05 -43.60
C LEU A 142 32.50 -45.26 -44.14
N SER A 143 31.21 -45.08 -44.47
CA SER A 143 30.40 -46.15 -45.05
C SER A 143 30.85 -46.49 -46.49
N PRO A 144 30.82 -47.76 -46.91
CA PRO A 144 31.18 -48.14 -48.28
C PRO A 144 30.12 -47.70 -49.28
N GLY A 145 30.53 -47.04 -50.37
CA GLY A 145 29.64 -46.53 -51.42
C GLY A 145 29.74 -45.01 -51.61
N PRO A 146 29.02 -44.44 -52.59
CA PRO A 146 28.97 -42.99 -52.77
C PRO A 146 28.26 -42.31 -51.59
N VAL A 147 28.67 -41.09 -51.24
CA VAL A 147 28.01 -40.29 -50.20
C VAL A 147 26.67 -39.81 -50.75
N LEU A 148 25.57 -40.42 -50.31
CA LEU A 148 24.22 -40.14 -50.81
C LEU A 148 23.50 -39.00 -50.06
N ILE A 149 24.13 -38.39 -49.05
CA ILE A 149 23.51 -37.28 -48.32
C ILE A 149 23.35 -36.09 -49.27
N GLU A 150 22.11 -35.62 -49.45
CA GLU A 150 21.76 -34.51 -50.35
C GLU A 150 22.60 -33.25 -50.10
N LEU A 151 22.99 -33.00 -48.85
CA LEU A 151 23.85 -31.88 -48.46
C LEU A 151 25.16 -31.81 -49.26
N PHE A 152 25.76 -32.96 -49.60
CA PHE A 152 27.01 -33.03 -50.36
C PHE A 152 26.81 -33.13 -51.88
N ASN A 153 25.56 -33.27 -52.34
CA ASN A 153 25.21 -33.45 -53.74
C ASN A 153 24.37 -32.30 -54.32
N ASP A 154 23.88 -31.37 -53.48
CA ASP A 154 23.10 -30.21 -53.87
C ASP A 154 24.01 -28.98 -54.09
N PRO A 155 24.11 -28.43 -55.32
CA PRO A 155 24.95 -27.26 -55.61
C PRO A 155 24.53 -26.00 -54.85
N ASN A 156 23.28 -25.92 -54.36
CA ASN A 156 22.80 -24.78 -53.57
C ASN A 156 23.26 -24.82 -52.10
N LYS A 157 23.77 -25.96 -51.62
CA LYS A 157 24.23 -26.15 -50.24
C LYS A 157 25.74 -26.28 -50.13
N LEU A 158 26.47 -25.89 -51.17
CA LEU A 158 27.93 -26.01 -51.25
C LEU A 158 28.65 -25.36 -50.07
N HIS A 159 28.14 -24.23 -49.58
CA HIS A 159 28.75 -23.52 -48.44
C HIS A 159 28.63 -24.31 -47.13
N GLU A 160 27.47 -24.91 -46.87
CA GLU A 160 27.23 -25.74 -45.69
C GLU A 160 28.04 -27.05 -45.74
N ALA A 161 28.12 -27.65 -46.93
CA ALA A 161 28.96 -28.82 -47.17
C ALA A 161 30.44 -28.54 -46.89
N ALA A 162 30.95 -27.42 -47.39
CA ALA A 162 32.34 -27.00 -47.19
C ALA A 162 32.66 -26.77 -45.70
N ASP A 163 31.75 -26.13 -44.96
CA ASP A 163 31.92 -25.89 -43.52
C ASP A 163 31.99 -27.20 -42.71
N ILE A 164 31.15 -28.19 -43.02
CA ILE A 164 31.20 -29.51 -42.37
C ILE A 164 32.49 -30.25 -42.70
N ILE A 165 32.90 -30.25 -43.97
CA ILE A 165 34.16 -30.88 -44.40
C ILE A 165 35.36 -30.24 -43.72
N GLN A 166 35.40 -28.90 -43.65
CA GLN A 166 36.46 -28.16 -42.98
C GLN A 166 36.54 -28.52 -41.49
N LYS A 167 35.39 -28.56 -40.79
CA LYS A 167 35.31 -28.96 -39.38
C LYS A 167 35.82 -30.38 -39.15
N LEU A 168 35.41 -31.34 -39.98
CA LEU A 168 35.88 -32.72 -39.91
C LEU A 168 37.39 -32.83 -40.19
N HIS A 169 37.89 -32.08 -41.17
CA HIS A 169 39.31 -32.05 -41.51
C HIS A 169 40.18 -31.52 -40.37
N THR A 170 39.78 -30.43 -39.71
CA THR A 170 40.48 -29.91 -38.54
C THR A 170 40.54 -30.94 -37.42
N ILE A 171 39.43 -31.62 -37.12
CA ILE A 171 39.39 -32.70 -36.12
C ILE A 171 40.33 -33.85 -36.52
N ALA A 172 40.37 -34.21 -37.80
CA ALA A 172 41.23 -35.28 -38.30
C ALA A 172 42.73 -34.98 -38.11
N GLN A 173 43.13 -33.70 -38.19
CA GLN A 173 44.52 -33.29 -37.94
C GLN A 173 44.92 -33.48 -36.47
N GLU A 174 43.99 -33.35 -35.53
CA GLU A 174 44.24 -33.49 -34.09
C GLU A 174 44.20 -34.95 -33.59
N LEU A 175 43.71 -35.90 -34.40
CA LEU A 175 43.63 -37.31 -34.02
C LEU A 175 45.02 -38.00 -34.00
N PRO A 176 45.32 -38.87 -33.02
CA PRO A 176 46.57 -39.64 -32.99
C PRO A 176 46.73 -40.52 -34.24
N PRO A 177 47.88 -40.47 -34.94
CA PRO A 177 48.08 -41.21 -36.19
C PRO A 177 47.96 -42.72 -35.98
N ASP A 178 48.58 -43.26 -34.92
CA ASP A 178 48.71 -44.70 -34.66
C ASP A 178 47.39 -45.49 -34.62
N LYS A 179 46.25 -44.84 -34.39
CA LYS A 179 44.93 -45.47 -34.26
C LYS A 179 43.93 -45.11 -35.36
N PHE A 180 44.16 -44.02 -36.10
CA PHE A 180 43.14 -43.44 -36.97
C PHE A 180 43.58 -43.22 -38.43
N GLU A 181 44.75 -43.73 -38.84
CA GLU A 181 45.28 -43.59 -40.22
C GLU A 181 44.28 -43.96 -41.33
N VAL A 182 43.49 -45.02 -41.14
CA VAL A 182 42.52 -45.47 -42.16
C VAL A 182 41.37 -44.46 -42.32
N ALA A 183 40.93 -43.84 -41.22
CA ALA A 183 39.87 -42.83 -41.24
C ALA A 183 40.36 -41.49 -41.78
N LYS A 184 41.64 -41.14 -41.59
CA LYS A 184 42.25 -39.90 -42.12
C LYS A 184 42.40 -39.88 -43.64
N ARG A 185 42.46 -41.05 -44.27
CA ARG A 185 42.66 -41.21 -45.72
C ARG A 185 41.36 -41.18 -46.53
N ARG A 186 40.21 -41.17 -45.86
CA ARG A 186 38.88 -41.04 -46.47
C ARG A 186 38.39 -39.61 -46.32
#